data_AF-A0A9E3FGM7-F1
#
_entry.id   AF-A0A9E3FGM7-F1
#
_cell.length_a   1.000
_cell.length_b   1.000
_cell.length_c   1.000
_cell.angle_alpha   90.00
_cell.angle_beta   90.00
_cell.angle_gamma   90.00
#
_symmetry.space_group_name_H-M   'P 1'
#
loop_
_entity.id
_entity.type
_entity.pdbx_description
1 polymer ?
#
loop_
_entity_poly.entity_id
_entity_poly.type
_entity_poly.pdbx_seq_one_letter_code
_entity_poly.pdbx_strand_id
1 'polypeptide(L)'
;MAVLPAQFASLEPFAEWALPSEFDRYGKRIESSMEDMQAFYDAAMPALESGTEYLKGVALDGISEEDRNLVWLFCSLVTVSFPIEAWRQARVPDSGASSIDVVVEPGP
;
A
#
# COMPACT_ATOMS: atom_id res chain seq x y z
N MET A 1 -15.84 9.78 -7.31
CA MET A 1 -16.19 9.99 -5.89
C MET A 1 -14.91 9.78 -5.10
N ALA A 2 -14.72 10.52 -4.00
CA ALA A 2 -13.61 10.25 -3.09
C ALA A 2 -13.76 8.84 -2.52
N VAL A 3 -12.66 8.12 -2.38
CA VAL A 3 -12.64 6.74 -1.85
C VAL A 3 -11.75 6.62 -0.61
N LEU A 4 -11.10 7.71 -0.21
CA LEU A 4 -10.35 7.84 1.03
C LEU A 4 -11.06 8.85 1.95
N PRO A 5 -10.79 8.81 3.27
CA PRO A 5 -11.35 9.78 4.20
C PRO A 5 -10.93 11.19 3.81
N ALA A 6 -11.83 12.16 3.97
CA ALA A 6 -11.62 13.53 3.50
C ALA A 6 -10.30 14.19 3.97
N GLN A 7 -9.82 13.83 5.16
CA GLN A 7 -8.56 14.33 5.71
C GLN A 7 -7.30 13.83 4.97
N PHE A 8 -7.42 12.78 4.15
CA PHE A 8 -6.38 12.20 3.31
C PHE A 8 -6.63 12.43 1.81
N ALA A 9 -7.41 13.46 1.46
CA ALA A 9 -7.72 13.78 0.06
C ALA A 9 -6.48 14.02 -0.83
N SER A 10 -5.33 14.38 -0.25
CA SER A 10 -4.05 14.49 -0.98
C SER A 10 -3.53 13.16 -1.52
N LEU A 11 -4.00 12.03 -0.98
CA LEU A 11 -3.61 10.68 -1.40
C LEU A 11 -4.56 10.10 -2.45
N GLU A 12 -5.67 10.77 -2.77
CA GLU A 12 -6.63 10.33 -3.78
C GLU A 12 -6.02 10.03 -5.17
N PRO A 13 -5.00 10.78 -5.67
CA PRO A 13 -4.32 10.41 -6.91
C PRO A 13 -3.69 9.01 -6.87
N PHE A 14 -3.47 8.45 -5.68
CA PHE A 14 -2.88 7.14 -5.45
C PHE A 14 -3.89 6.10 -4.95
N ALA A 15 -5.20 6.38 -5.02
CA ALA A 15 -6.24 5.48 -4.53
C ALA A 15 -6.20 4.08 -5.17
N GLU A 16 -5.63 3.94 -6.37
CA GLU A 16 -5.37 2.64 -7.02
C GLU A 16 -4.39 1.74 -6.27
N TRP A 17 -3.68 2.27 -5.26
CA TRP A 17 -2.84 1.50 -4.34
C TRP A 17 -3.63 0.98 -3.13
N ALA A 18 -4.91 1.33 -2.94
CA ALA A 18 -5.75 0.78 -1.88
C ALA A 18 -6.25 -0.64 -2.22
N LEU A 19 -5.33 -1.58 -2.40
CA LEU A 19 -5.62 -2.94 -2.83
C LEU A 19 -5.76 -3.89 -1.64
N PRO A 20 -6.83 -4.73 -1.61
CA PRO A 20 -7.18 -5.51 -0.43
C PRO A 20 -6.20 -6.64 -0.12
N SER A 21 -5.71 -7.35 -1.13
CA SER A 21 -4.86 -8.53 -0.95
C SER A 21 -3.38 -8.21 -1.06
N GLU A 22 -2.53 -8.97 -0.36
CA GLU A 22 -1.08 -8.87 -0.54
C GLU A 22 -0.66 -9.21 -1.97
N PHE A 23 -1.33 -10.19 -2.58
CA PHE A 23 -1.09 -10.61 -3.95
C PHE A 23 -1.28 -9.45 -4.94
N ASP A 24 -2.40 -8.72 -4.86
CA ASP A 24 -2.68 -7.61 -5.77
C ASP A 24 -1.68 -6.46 -5.54
N ARG A 25 -1.33 -6.17 -4.28
CA ARG A 25 -0.33 -5.14 -3.94
C ARG A 25 1.04 -5.48 -4.50
N TYR A 26 1.46 -6.74 -4.36
CA TYR A 26 2.72 -7.22 -4.92
C TYR A 26 2.69 -7.17 -6.45
N GLY A 27 1.61 -7.64 -7.07
CA GLY A 27 1.42 -7.57 -8.54
C GLY A 27 1.56 -6.15 -9.05
N LYS A 28 0.83 -5.20 -8.44
CA LYS A 28 0.91 -3.77 -8.78
C LYS A 28 2.32 -3.22 -8.63
N ARG A 29 3.04 -3.58 -7.56
CA ARG A 29 4.45 -3.19 -7.37
C ARG A 29 5.35 -3.67 -8.49
N ILE A 30 5.20 -4.93 -8.91
CA ILE A 30 6.01 -5.52 -9.99
C ILE A 30 5.70 -4.89 -11.35
N GLU A 31 4.46 -4.48 -11.58
CA GLU A 31 4.01 -3.85 -12.83
C GLU A 31 4.27 -2.35 -12.91
N SER A 32 4.46 -1.69 -11.76
CA SER A 32 4.70 -0.25 -11.67
C SER A 32 6.14 0.13 -11.98
N SER A 33 6.34 1.31 -12.55
CA SER A 33 7.68 1.87 -12.71
C SER A 33 8.26 2.33 -11.37
N MET A 34 9.58 2.49 -11.31
CA MET A 34 10.24 3.08 -10.12
C MET A 34 9.78 4.52 -9.88
N GLU A 35 9.45 5.28 -10.92
CA GLU A 35 8.96 6.65 -10.82
C GLU A 35 7.55 6.70 -10.19
N ASP A 36 6.65 5.82 -10.63
CA ASP A 36 5.29 5.73 -10.07
C ASP A 36 5.32 5.32 -8.59
N MET A 37 6.17 4.34 -8.26
CA MET A 37 6.37 3.91 -6.88
C MET A 37 6.99 5.02 -6.01
N GLN A 38 7.94 5.79 -6.56
CA GLN A 38 8.55 6.92 -5.84
C GLN A 38 7.51 8.01 -5.58
N ALA A 39 6.70 8.37 -6.58
CA ALA A 39 5.66 9.38 -6.44
C ALA A 39 4.63 8.98 -5.36
N PHE A 40 4.22 7.70 -5.34
CA PHE A 40 3.34 7.18 -4.30
C PHE A 40 4.01 7.22 -2.92
N TYR A 41 5.25 6.75 -2.81
CA TYR A 41 5.99 6.73 -1.55
C TYR A 41 6.16 8.14 -0.98
N ASP A 42 6.57 9.11 -1.80
CA ASP A 42 6.79 10.49 -1.38
C ASP A 42 5.50 11.17 -0.89
N ALA A 43 4.35 10.78 -1.44
CA ALA A 43 3.06 11.29 -1.01
C ALA A 43 2.54 10.59 0.26
N ALA A 44 2.65 9.26 0.34
CA ALA A 44 2.04 8.46 1.39
C ALA A 44 2.88 8.38 2.67
N MET A 45 4.21 8.36 2.57
CA MET A 45 5.10 8.23 3.73
C MET A 45 4.94 9.37 4.76
N PRO A 46 4.86 10.66 4.36
CA PRO A 46 4.60 11.75 5.31
C PRO A 46 3.22 11.67 5.98
N ALA A 47 2.25 11.01 5.36
CA ALA A 47 0.90 10.82 5.88
C ALA A 47 0.77 9.60 6.80
N LEU A 48 1.79 8.74 6.89
CA LEU A 48 1.71 7.47 7.62
C LEU A 48 1.49 7.67 9.13
N GLU A 49 2.16 8.65 9.74
CA GLU A 49 2.05 8.91 11.18
C GLU A 49 0.64 9.37 11.56
N SER A 50 0.12 10.40 10.88
CA SER A 50 -1.24 10.90 11.10
C SER A 50 -2.32 9.89 10.69
N GLY A 51 -2.05 9.13 9.62
CA GLY A 51 -2.84 7.99 9.18
C GLY A 51 -3.00 6.91 10.22
N THR A 52 -1.89 6.48 10.81
CA THR A 52 -1.88 5.47 11.87
C THR A 52 -2.62 5.97 13.10
N GLU A 53 -2.42 7.23 13.50
CA GLU A 53 -3.11 7.79 14.66
C GLU A 53 -4.63 7.88 14.45
N TYR A 54 -5.06 8.27 13.24
CA TYR A 54 -6.48 8.23 12.87
C TYR A 54 -7.06 6.81 12.93
N LEU A 55 -6.38 5.84 12.32
CA LEU A 55 -6.85 4.46 12.22
C LEU A 55 -6.95 3.75 13.58
N LYS A 56 -6.19 4.17 14.61
CA LYS A 56 -6.36 3.67 15.99
C LYS A 56 -7.76 3.94 16.55
N GLY A 57 -8.44 4.99 16.08
CA GLY A 57 -9.79 5.34 16.48
C GLY A 57 -10.89 4.63 15.69
N VAL A 58 -10.53 3.92 14.61
CA VAL A 58 -11.48 3.24 13.73
C VAL A 58 -11.81 1.86 14.28
N ALA A 59 -13.10 1.59 14.49
CA ALA A 59 -13.56 0.25 14.85
C ALA A 59 -13.46 -0.69 13.64
N LEU A 60 -12.90 -1.88 13.85
CA LEU A 60 -12.84 -2.91 12.80
C LEU A 60 -14.22 -3.49 12.48
N ASP A 61 -15.08 -3.60 13.50
CA ASP A 61 -16.47 -4.01 13.31
C ASP A 61 -17.25 -2.87 12.64
N GLY A 62 -17.82 -3.14 11.46
CA GLY A 62 -18.52 -2.12 10.67
C GLY A 62 -17.62 -1.03 10.08
N ILE A 63 -16.32 -1.31 9.88
CA ILE A 63 -15.38 -0.36 9.26
C ILE A 63 -15.94 0.21 7.95
N SER A 64 -15.83 1.53 7.76
CA SER A 64 -16.26 2.19 6.54
C SER A 64 -15.40 1.78 5.35
N GLU A 65 -15.90 1.93 4.13
CA GLU A 65 -15.11 1.63 2.93
C GLU A 65 -13.89 2.55 2.80
N GLU A 66 -14.05 3.83 3.15
CA GLU A 66 -12.98 4.83 3.10
C GLU A 66 -11.85 4.49 4.10
N ASP A 67 -12.20 4.16 5.34
CA ASP A 67 -11.21 3.78 6.36
C ASP A 67 -10.47 2.50 5.98
N ARG A 68 -11.20 1.53 5.45
CA ARG A 68 -10.61 0.27 4.97
C ARG A 68 -9.68 0.50 3.78
N ASN A 69 -10.04 1.38 2.86
CA ASN A 69 -9.17 1.75 1.74
C ASN A 69 -7.89 2.43 2.24
N LEU A 70 -7.98 3.27 3.27
CA LEU A 70 -6.80 3.88 3.90
C LEU A 70 -5.88 2.84 4.54
N VAL A 71 -6.43 1.83 5.22
CA VAL A 71 -5.64 0.69 5.74
C VAL A 71 -4.89 0.01 4.60
N TRP A 72 -5.58 -0.34 3.51
CA TRP A 72 -4.97 -1.00 2.36
C TRP A 72 -3.93 -0.14 1.64
N LEU A 73 -4.17 1.17 1.54
CA LEU A 73 -3.21 2.13 0.99
C LEU A 73 -1.89 2.10 1.79
N PHE A 74 -1.95 2.09 3.13
CA PHE A 74 -0.74 1.97 3.95
C PHE A 74 -0.11 0.57 3.90
N CYS A 75 -0.89 -0.50 3.73
CA CYS A 75 -0.32 -1.82 3.43
C CYS A 75 0.48 -1.81 2.11
N SER A 76 0.02 -1.09 1.09
CA SER A 76 0.76 -0.88 -0.15
C SER A 76 2.02 -0.06 0.05
N LEU A 77 1.98 0.97 0.89
CA LEU A 77 3.18 1.74 1.25
C LEU A 77 4.27 0.84 1.85
N VAL A 78 3.91 -0.07 2.76
CA VAL A 78 4.85 -1.06 3.32
C VAL A 78 5.43 -1.97 2.24
N THR A 79 4.63 -2.30 1.22
CA THR A 79 5.06 -3.16 0.10
C THR A 79 6.03 -2.44 -0.85
N VAL A 80 5.89 -1.11 -0.99
CA VAL A 80 6.68 -0.21 -1.84
C VAL A 80 7.93 0.34 -1.14
N SER A 81 7.96 0.41 0.20
CA SER A 81 9.10 0.97 0.94
C SER A 81 10.42 0.26 0.61
N PHE A 82 10.42 -1.07 0.49
CA PHE A 82 11.63 -1.84 0.17
C PHE A 82 12.24 -1.51 -1.22
N PRO A 83 11.47 -1.54 -2.33
CA PRO A 83 11.95 -1.06 -3.61
C PRO A 83 12.57 0.34 -3.56
N ILE A 84 11.95 1.26 -2.82
CA ILE A 84 12.37 2.67 -2.78
C ILE A 84 13.59 2.88 -1.88
N GLU A 85 13.55 2.37 -0.66
CA GLU A 85 14.57 2.63 0.37
C GLU A 85 15.81 1.75 0.21
N ALA A 86 15.63 0.48 -0.20
CA ALA A 86 16.69 -0.52 -0.12
C ALA A 86 17.18 -1.01 -1.49
N TRP A 87 16.28 -1.42 -2.38
CA TRP A 87 16.66 -2.19 -3.56
C TRP A 87 16.89 -1.34 -4.80
N ARG A 88 16.22 -0.19 -4.90
CA ARG A 88 16.17 0.66 -6.11
C ARG A 88 15.70 -0.10 -7.37
N GLN A 89 14.88 -1.12 -7.16
CA GLN A 89 14.22 -1.92 -8.21
C GLN A 89 12.97 -2.60 -7.62
N ALA A 90 12.00 -2.91 -8.48
CA ALA A 90 10.71 -3.49 -8.06
C ALA A 90 10.83 -4.91 -7.47
N ARG A 91 11.79 -5.70 -7.97
CA ARG A 91 12.03 -7.09 -7.54
C ARG A 91 13.04 -7.17 -6.41
N VAL A 92 12.87 -8.19 -5.58
CA VAL A 92 13.87 -8.54 -4.56
C VAL A 92 15.21 -8.86 -5.27
N PRO A 93 16.35 -8.28 -4.83
CA PRO A 93 17.66 -8.61 -5.36
C PRO A 93 17.92 -10.12 -5.39
N ASP A 94 18.61 -10.59 -6.43
CA ASP A 94 19.00 -11.99 -6.62
C ASP A 94 17.86 -13.03 -6.64
N SER A 95 16.60 -12.60 -6.78
CA SER A 95 15.45 -13.51 -6.92
C SER A 95 15.37 -14.19 -8.31
N GLY A 96 16.02 -13.62 -9.32
CA GLY A 96 16.03 -14.15 -10.68
C GLY A 96 14.61 -14.37 -11.24
N ALA A 97 14.37 -15.55 -11.83
CA ALA A 97 13.06 -15.98 -12.30
C ALA A 97 12.25 -16.76 -11.24
N SER A 98 12.76 -16.88 -10.01
CA SER A 98 12.12 -17.67 -8.96
C SER A 98 10.92 -16.90 -8.39
N SER A 99 9.77 -17.57 -8.28
CA SER A 99 8.59 -17.08 -7.57
C SER A 99 8.02 -18.17 -6.68
N ILE A 100 7.41 -17.75 -5.57
CA ILE A 100 6.62 -18.60 -4.70
C ILE A 100 5.29 -17.87 -4.52
N ASP A 101 4.21 -18.51 -4.95
CA ASP A 101 2.88 -17.93 -4.82
C ASP A 101 2.31 -18.26 -3.44
N VAL A 102 2.00 -17.22 -2.68
CA VAL A 102 1.22 -17.35 -1.44
C VAL A 102 -0.23 -17.61 -1.83
N VAL A 103 -0.63 -18.88 -1.80
CA VAL A 103 -2.00 -19.30 -2.17
C VAL A 103 -3.03 -19.05 -1.06
N VAL A 104 -2.58 -18.88 0.18
CA VAL A 104 -3.41 -18.58 1.35
C VAL A 104 -2.61 -17.65 2.26
N GLU A 105 -3.19 -16.49 2.58
CA GLU A 105 -2.57 -15.54 3.53
C GLU A 105 -2.58 -16.14 4.96
N PRO A 106 -1.51 -15.94 5.76
CA PRO A 106 -1.49 -16.37 7.15
C PRO A 106 -2.61 -15.69 7.96
N GLY A 107 -3.53 -16.48 8.50
CA GLY A 107 -4.54 -16.04 9.47
C GLY A 107 -4.21 -16.49 10.89
N PRO A 108 -4.82 -15.89 11.93
CA PRO A 108 -4.82 -16.43 13.28
C PRO A 108 -5.50 -17.80 13.37
#